data_AF-A0A2D8C5Y9-F1
#
_entry.id   AF-A0A2D8C5Y9-F1
#
_cell.length_a   1.000
_cell.length_b   1.000
_cell.length_c   1.000
_cell.angle_alpha   90.00
_cell.angle_beta   90.00
_cell.angle_gamma   90.00
#
_symmetry.space_group_name_H-M   'P 1'
#
loop_
_entity.id
_entity.type
_entity.pdbx_description
1 polymer ?
#
loop_
_entity_poly.entity_id
_entity_poly.type
_entity_poly.pdbx_seq_one_letter_code
_entity_poly.pdbx_strand_id
1 'polypeptide(L)'
;MRDFVLVFDQNLPEEDQNSFFEKLEVQPQSKLSFDQFNLQDYSSKDNILFWVSDEQSKKIIEEANENSPSIAFLPHPELILIAKSLGVASSKEKAFNHFLEAEEVEVFDLLEINGELCMNSLVIGESLSILYDSFENNFFQNLKERFRRFLKLFRRVKLKSHKITYGKEEEKTIEIAAMGILAVSHCESNLIFKRVIKDSGLNEALMHVIILAPKSLFSIIRFGLQNLFFPIKGSAIPDFLSYISTEKMTIESEEEFTFASDGQENKSQKLELGISKNKVRIFSDFDSSKEKEEKKKELNVSSLPMGKLRTELTKGYLPWVRHATSEEFKELFTLLKKNSQTSSTYLVLMALSTMIATFGLFGNSGPVVIGAMILAPLMGPIISLAMGALRQDGILIKNSLITIFWGVVLGIIFAVFITWLTPLKTMNSEILARIRPNLLDLGIAVASGIAGAYAHSKEEIAKTLAGVAISVALVPPLAVAGIGLGWGNWNVFWGASLLLGTNLAGIVMAAALTFMLLGFSPFRLAKKGILISVGILILVTAPLVLSFREMVRENQLIQQLSGKEIPHGLLRDVKVIGLSPLRLSVTILSDHELSNQDFKEIKEEIEEKIQQPIELELTLGVKLFD
;
A
#
# COMPACT_ATOMS: atom_id res chain seq x y z
N MET A 1 -39.34 15.18 -36.81
CA MET A 1 -39.39 13.72 -36.61
C MET A 1 -38.37 13.09 -37.53
N ARG A 2 -37.61 12.12 -37.02
CA ARG A 2 -36.58 11.40 -37.78
C ARG A 2 -37.27 10.32 -38.62
N ASP A 3 -36.97 10.30 -39.92
CA ASP A 3 -37.40 9.23 -40.82
C ASP A 3 -36.49 8.00 -40.64
N PHE A 4 -37.08 6.81 -40.56
CA PHE A 4 -36.34 5.56 -40.33
C PHE A 4 -37.04 4.32 -40.87
N VAL A 5 -36.24 3.27 -41.10
CA VAL A 5 -36.67 1.90 -41.39
C VAL A 5 -36.50 1.04 -40.15
N LEU A 6 -37.48 0.17 -39.86
CA LEU A 6 -37.42 -0.77 -38.74
C LEU A 6 -37.13 -2.18 -39.27
N VAL A 7 -36.03 -2.76 -38.83
CA VAL A 7 -35.64 -4.15 -39.14
C VAL A 7 -35.76 -4.98 -37.88
N PHE A 8 -36.45 -6.11 -37.93
CA PHE A 8 -36.68 -6.96 -36.76
C PHE A 8 -36.33 -8.43 -37.02
N ASP A 9 -35.99 -9.15 -35.96
CA ASP A 9 -35.75 -10.60 -36.01
C ASP A 9 -37.07 -11.35 -36.28
N GLN A 10 -37.12 -12.06 -37.41
CA GLN A 10 -38.27 -12.88 -37.79
C GLN A 10 -38.58 -14.00 -36.78
N ASN A 11 -37.62 -14.40 -35.93
CA ASN A 11 -37.80 -15.49 -34.97
C ASN A 11 -38.54 -15.06 -33.70
N LEU A 12 -38.78 -13.76 -33.51
CA LEU A 12 -39.53 -13.25 -32.36
C LEU A 12 -41.02 -13.66 -32.44
N PRO A 13 -41.70 -13.90 -31.31
CA PRO A 13 -43.13 -14.20 -31.30
C PRO A 13 -43.96 -13.08 -31.98
N GLU A 14 -44.89 -13.43 -32.86
CA GLU A 14 -45.73 -12.46 -33.58
C GLU A 14 -46.52 -11.54 -32.62
N GLU A 15 -46.96 -12.07 -31.46
CA GLU A 15 -47.65 -11.28 -30.43
C GLU A 15 -46.77 -10.16 -29.88
N ASP A 16 -45.48 -10.42 -29.64
CA ASP A 16 -44.52 -9.44 -29.14
C ASP A 16 -44.22 -8.37 -30.19
N GLN A 17 -44.13 -8.78 -31.47
CA GLN A 17 -43.93 -7.88 -32.59
C GLN A 17 -45.11 -6.92 -32.74
N ASN A 18 -46.33 -7.45 -32.81
CA ASN A 18 -47.55 -6.66 -32.97
C ASN A 18 -47.76 -5.70 -31.80
N SER A 19 -47.60 -6.20 -30.56
CA SER A 19 -47.69 -5.39 -29.33
C SER A 19 -46.69 -4.24 -29.31
N PHE A 20 -45.47 -4.46 -29.81
CA PHE A 20 -44.48 -3.40 -29.91
C PHE A 20 -44.83 -2.39 -31.01
N PHE A 21 -45.20 -2.85 -32.21
CA PHE A 21 -45.51 -1.98 -33.34
C PHE A 21 -46.72 -1.08 -33.12
N GLU A 22 -47.73 -1.54 -32.39
CA GLU A 22 -48.90 -0.74 -32.02
C GLU A 22 -48.56 0.37 -31.02
N LYS A 23 -47.54 0.17 -30.18
CA LYS A 23 -47.11 1.13 -29.14
C LYS A 23 -46.11 2.17 -29.63
N LEU A 24 -45.65 2.07 -30.89
CA LEU A 24 -44.74 3.06 -31.47
C LEU A 24 -45.47 4.38 -31.71
N GLU A 25 -45.06 5.43 -30.98
CA GLU A 25 -45.59 6.78 -31.16
C GLU A 25 -45.32 7.34 -32.57
N VAL A 26 -44.16 6.98 -33.14
CA VAL A 26 -43.75 7.34 -34.50
C VAL A 26 -43.64 6.08 -35.33
N GLN A 27 -44.43 5.98 -36.41
CA GLN A 27 -44.40 4.81 -37.29
C GLN A 27 -43.21 4.89 -38.27
N PRO A 28 -42.50 3.77 -38.52
CA PRO A 28 -41.41 3.72 -39.48
C PRO A 28 -41.93 3.83 -40.93
N GLN A 29 -41.06 4.24 -41.86
CA GLN A 29 -41.39 4.29 -43.28
C GLN A 29 -41.64 2.90 -43.87
N SER A 30 -40.87 1.91 -43.42
CA SER A 30 -41.03 0.52 -43.78
C SER A 30 -40.62 -0.38 -42.60
N LYS A 31 -41.23 -1.57 -42.55
CA LYS A 31 -40.93 -2.63 -41.58
C LYS A 31 -40.46 -3.84 -42.38
N LEU A 32 -39.25 -4.32 -42.09
CA LEU A 32 -38.64 -5.45 -42.81
C LEU A 32 -38.21 -6.51 -41.80
N SER A 33 -38.45 -7.78 -42.11
CA SER A 33 -37.77 -8.87 -41.39
C SER A 33 -36.29 -8.90 -41.76
N PHE A 34 -35.43 -9.33 -40.86
CA PHE A 34 -33.98 -9.38 -41.10
C PHE A 34 -33.61 -10.15 -42.39
N ASP A 35 -34.29 -11.26 -42.71
CA ASP A 35 -34.03 -12.02 -43.95
C ASP A 35 -34.36 -11.28 -45.26
N GLN A 36 -35.16 -10.22 -45.18
CA GLN A 36 -35.54 -9.37 -46.32
C GLN A 36 -34.69 -8.10 -46.40
N PHE A 37 -33.79 -7.90 -45.44
CA PHE A 37 -32.99 -6.70 -45.31
C PHE A 37 -31.63 -6.85 -46.00
N ASN A 38 -31.22 -5.82 -46.74
CA ASN A 38 -29.87 -5.71 -47.28
C ASN A 38 -29.34 -4.30 -46.99
N LEU A 39 -28.19 -4.20 -46.33
CA LEU A 39 -27.61 -2.92 -45.92
C LEU A 39 -27.20 -2.05 -47.12
N GLN A 40 -26.87 -2.66 -48.25
CA GLN A 40 -26.39 -1.96 -49.46
C GLN A 40 -27.49 -1.17 -50.18
N ASP A 41 -28.76 -1.42 -49.87
CA ASP A 41 -29.89 -0.71 -50.45
C ASP A 41 -30.07 0.70 -49.85
N TYR A 42 -29.31 1.02 -48.80
CA TYR A 42 -29.43 2.26 -48.02
C TYR A 42 -28.13 3.06 -48.03
N SER A 43 -28.26 4.37 -47.82
CA SER A 43 -27.17 5.33 -47.85
C SER A 43 -26.93 5.99 -46.49
N SER A 44 -25.85 6.76 -46.37
CA SER A 44 -25.51 7.54 -45.17
C SER A 44 -26.56 8.57 -44.73
N LYS A 45 -27.58 8.84 -45.55
CA LYS A 45 -28.70 9.73 -45.20
C LYS A 45 -29.85 9.00 -44.49
N ASP A 46 -29.88 7.68 -44.59
CA ASP A 46 -30.95 6.86 -44.05
C ASP A 46 -30.65 6.47 -42.60
N ASN A 47 -31.70 6.26 -41.81
CA ASN A 47 -31.61 5.79 -40.43
C ASN A 47 -32.31 4.45 -40.32
N ILE A 48 -31.67 3.48 -39.68
CA ILE A 48 -32.22 2.13 -39.53
C ILE A 48 -32.21 1.76 -38.05
N LEU A 49 -33.37 1.37 -37.57
CA LEU A 49 -33.58 0.87 -36.23
C LEU A 49 -33.69 -0.65 -36.27
N PHE A 50 -32.78 -1.34 -35.59
CA PHE A 50 -32.70 -2.79 -35.56
C PHE A 50 -33.21 -3.35 -34.23
N TRP A 51 -34.07 -4.35 -34.30
CA TRP A 51 -34.48 -5.18 -33.17
C TRP A 51 -34.13 -6.64 -33.46
N VAL A 52 -32.85 -6.97 -33.28
CA VAL A 52 -32.21 -8.20 -33.78
C VAL A 52 -31.26 -8.80 -32.74
N SER A 53 -30.83 -10.05 -32.92
CA SER A 53 -29.87 -10.74 -32.01
C SER A 53 -28.42 -10.28 -32.17
N ASP A 54 -27.51 -10.68 -31.27
CA ASP A 54 -26.06 -10.42 -31.41
C ASP A 54 -25.50 -11.02 -32.72
N GLU A 55 -25.98 -12.20 -33.16
CA GLU A 55 -25.51 -12.84 -34.40
C GLU A 55 -25.91 -12.03 -35.65
N GLN A 56 -27.16 -11.60 -35.72
CA GLN A 56 -27.68 -10.77 -36.81
C GLN A 56 -27.00 -9.38 -36.82
N SER A 57 -26.81 -8.78 -35.63
CA SER A 57 -26.09 -7.51 -35.47
C SER A 57 -24.65 -7.59 -35.98
N LYS A 58 -23.94 -8.68 -35.70
CA LYS A 58 -22.56 -8.88 -36.17
C LYS A 58 -22.48 -8.86 -37.70
N LYS A 59 -23.40 -9.53 -38.40
CA LYS A 59 -23.46 -9.54 -39.88
C LYS A 59 -23.67 -8.13 -40.44
N ILE A 60 -24.56 -7.34 -39.83
CA ILE A 60 -24.81 -5.95 -40.24
C ILE A 60 -23.53 -5.11 -40.07
N ILE A 61 -22.86 -5.23 -38.94
CA ILE A 61 -21.67 -4.44 -38.62
C ILE A 61 -20.48 -4.83 -39.52
N GLU A 62 -20.35 -6.11 -39.87
CA GLU A 62 -19.34 -6.61 -40.83
C GLU A 62 -19.49 -6.00 -42.23
N GLU A 63 -20.73 -5.75 -42.66
CA GLU A 63 -21.03 -5.14 -43.96
C GLU A 63 -20.98 -3.60 -43.93
N ALA A 64 -21.06 -3.00 -42.73
CA ALA A 64 -21.15 -1.56 -42.56
C ALA A 64 -19.81 -0.85 -42.79
N ASN A 65 -19.89 0.37 -43.33
CA ASN A 65 -18.77 1.28 -43.52
C ASN A 65 -19.22 2.75 -43.31
N GLU A 66 -18.31 3.71 -43.48
CA GLU A 66 -18.61 5.13 -43.24
C GLU A 66 -19.75 5.68 -44.11
N ASN A 67 -20.01 5.08 -45.28
CA ASN A 67 -21.09 5.46 -46.19
C ASN A 67 -22.41 4.72 -45.91
N SER A 68 -22.41 3.76 -44.99
CA SER A 68 -23.61 3.04 -44.55
C SER A 68 -24.59 3.96 -43.81
N PRO A 69 -25.88 3.59 -43.74
CA PRO A 69 -26.88 4.30 -42.95
C PRO A 69 -26.51 4.40 -41.47
N SER A 70 -27.14 5.35 -40.78
CA SER A 70 -27.00 5.48 -39.33
C SER A 70 -27.81 4.38 -38.64
N ILE A 71 -27.17 3.63 -37.74
CA ILE A 71 -27.71 2.41 -37.14
C ILE A 71 -28.08 2.66 -35.68
N ALA A 72 -29.26 2.21 -35.26
CA ALA A 72 -29.64 2.13 -33.87
C ALA A 72 -30.10 0.71 -33.54
N PHE A 73 -29.83 0.26 -32.32
CA PHE A 73 -30.28 -1.04 -31.84
C PHE A 73 -31.30 -0.87 -30.71
N LEU A 74 -32.35 -1.70 -30.74
CA LEU A 74 -33.28 -1.90 -29.64
C LEU A 74 -32.85 -3.14 -28.83
N PRO A 75 -33.04 -3.13 -27.50
CA PRO A 75 -32.72 -4.28 -26.67
C PRO A 75 -33.56 -5.50 -27.08
N HIS A 76 -32.84 -6.58 -27.41
CA HIS A 76 -33.35 -7.90 -27.77
C HIS A 76 -32.87 -8.92 -26.72
N PRO A 77 -33.64 -9.98 -26.39
CA PRO A 77 -33.24 -10.98 -25.40
C PRO A 77 -31.86 -11.60 -25.66
N GLU A 78 -31.49 -11.72 -26.94
CA GLU A 78 -30.21 -12.28 -27.40
C GLU A 78 -29.19 -11.22 -27.85
N LEU A 79 -29.41 -9.93 -27.56
CA LEU A 79 -28.47 -8.83 -27.85
C LEU A 79 -27.78 -8.40 -26.56
N ILE A 80 -26.78 -9.16 -26.12
CA ILE A 80 -26.13 -8.98 -24.81
C ILE A 80 -24.76 -8.32 -24.97
N LEU A 81 -23.98 -8.74 -25.98
CA LEU A 81 -22.61 -8.28 -26.20
C LEU A 81 -22.60 -6.93 -26.91
N ILE A 82 -23.36 -6.80 -27.99
CA ILE A 82 -23.48 -5.55 -28.75
C ILE A 82 -24.10 -4.45 -27.91
N ALA A 83 -25.13 -4.77 -27.13
CA ALA A 83 -25.78 -3.81 -26.26
C ALA A 83 -24.79 -3.16 -25.27
N LYS A 84 -23.83 -3.93 -24.75
CA LYS A 84 -22.78 -3.41 -23.88
C LYS A 84 -21.70 -2.66 -24.65
N SER A 85 -21.31 -3.16 -25.82
CA SER A 85 -20.22 -2.58 -26.59
C SER A 85 -20.57 -1.21 -27.19
N LEU A 86 -21.78 -1.09 -27.70
CA LEU A 86 -22.26 0.09 -28.42
C LEU A 86 -23.18 0.99 -27.58
N GLY A 87 -23.39 0.66 -26.31
CA GLY A 87 -24.18 1.50 -25.40
C GLY A 87 -25.68 1.51 -25.73
N VAL A 88 -26.28 0.34 -25.94
CA VAL A 88 -27.73 0.23 -26.14
C VAL A 88 -28.44 0.33 -24.79
N ALA A 89 -29.44 1.21 -24.71
CA ALA A 89 -30.22 1.37 -23.48
C ALA A 89 -30.92 0.07 -23.08
N SER A 90 -31.05 -0.15 -21.77
CA SER A 90 -31.59 -1.39 -21.21
C SER A 90 -33.09 -1.61 -21.46
N SER A 91 -33.84 -0.55 -21.74
CA SER A 91 -35.27 -0.61 -22.08
C SER A 91 -35.51 -0.14 -23.50
N LYS A 92 -36.46 -0.81 -24.19
CA LYS A 92 -36.82 -0.46 -25.57
C LYS A 92 -37.31 0.97 -25.70
N GLU A 93 -38.12 1.43 -24.75
CA GLU A 93 -38.64 2.80 -24.71
C GLU A 93 -37.52 3.84 -24.60
N LYS A 94 -36.56 3.63 -23.68
CA LYS A 94 -35.43 4.55 -23.55
C LYS A 94 -34.56 4.53 -24.81
N ALA A 95 -34.28 3.36 -25.38
CA ALA A 95 -33.52 3.23 -26.62
C ALA A 95 -34.20 3.94 -27.79
N PHE A 96 -35.53 3.79 -27.92
CA PHE A 96 -36.31 4.42 -28.97
C PHE A 96 -36.39 5.94 -28.82
N ASN A 97 -36.65 6.43 -27.60
CA ASN A 97 -36.69 7.87 -27.34
C ASN A 97 -35.31 8.51 -27.59
N HIS A 98 -34.24 7.87 -27.12
CA HIS A 98 -32.88 8.30 -27.43
C HIS A 98 -32.63 8.35 -28.94
N PHE A 99 -33.03 7.32 -29.68
CA PHE A 99 -32.92 7.31 -31.14
C PHE A 99 -33.71 8.43 -31.82
N LEU A 100 -34.85 8.87 -31.28
CA LEU A 100 -35.62 9.97 -31.87
C LEU A 100 -35.04 11.35 -31.52
N GLU A 101 -34.50 11.49 -30.31
CA GLU A 101 -34.04 12.77 -29.75
C GLU A 101 -32.56 13.08 -30.04
N ALA A 102 -31.72 12.06 -30.21
CA ALA A 102 -30.28 12.23 -30.39
C ALA A 102 -29.96 13.13 -31.60
N GLU A 103 -29.25 14.23 -31.39
CA GLU A 103 -28.89 15.18 -32.47
C GLU A 103 -27.67 14.71 -33.27
N GLU A 104 -26.76 13.96 -32.62
CA GLU A 104 -25.51 13.47 -33.22
C GLU A 104 -25.54 11.95 -33.41
N VAL A 105 -24.73 11.47 -34.35
CA VAL A 105 -24.50 10.03 -34.59
C VAL A 105 -23.02 9.77 -34.36
N GLU A 106 -22.70 8.89 -33.42
CA GLU A 106 -21.31 8.56 -33.14
C GLU A 106 -20.72 7.65 -34.23
N VAL A 107 -19.42 7.80 -34.47
CA VAL A 107 -18.66 6.91 -35.36
C VAL A 107 -17.82 6.02 -34.46
N PHE A 108 -18.02 4.71 -34.53
CA PHE A 108 -17.32 3.73 -33.71
C PHE A 108 -16.15 3.10 -34.46
N ASP A 109 -15.00 3.05 -33.80
CA ASP A 109 -13.86 2.23 -34.21
C ASP A 109 -14.05 0.78 -33.73
N LEU A 110 -13.81 -0.19 -34.60
CA LEU A 110 -13.98 -1.61 -34.27
C LEU A 110 -12.64 -2.28 -34.03
N LEU A 111 -12.58 -3.17 -33.03
CA LEU A 111 -11.39 -3.97 -32.77
C LEU A 111 -11.32 -5.13 -33.77
N GLU A 112 -10.15 -5.38 -34.34
CA GLU A 112 -9.85 -6.55 -35.16
C GLU A 112 -8.86 -7.46 -34.45
N ILE A 113 -9.09 -8.77 -34.54
CA ILE A 113 -8.24 -9.83 -34.01
C ILE A 113 -7.96 -10.80 -35.14
N ASN A 114 -6.70 -10.89 -35.59
CA ASN A 114 -6.28 -11.68 -36.75
C ASN A 114 -7.09 -11.37 -38.02
N GLY A 115 -7.60 -10.14 -38.16
CA GLY A 115 -8.43 -9.71 -39.29
C GLY A 115 -9.93 -10.02 -39.15
N GLU A 116 -10.37 -10.66 -38.07
CA GLU A 116 -11.79 -10.83 -37.74
C GLU A 116 -12.25 -9.73 -36.77
N LEU A 117 -13.46 -9.22 -36.95
CA LEU A 117 -13.99 -8.20 -36.06
C LEU A 117 -14.34 -8.78 -34.68
N CYS A 118 -13.92 -8.06 -33.64
CA CYS A 118 -14.27 -8.29 -32.25
C CYS A 118 -15.16 -7.14 -31.79
N MET A 119 -16.40 -7.48 -31.47
CA MET A 119 -17.45 -6.52 -31.19
C MET A 119 -17.33 -5.93 -29.80
N ASN A 120 -16.93 -6.70 -28.79
CA ASN A 120 -16.99 -6.31 -27.39
C ASN A 120 -15.61 -6.31 -26.73
N SER A 121 -14.97 -7.48 -26.63
CA SER A 121 -13.66 -7.56 -25.97
C SER A 121 -12.90 -8.84 -26.28
N LEU A 122 -11.57 -8.69 -26.31
CA LEU A 122 -10.62 -9.78 -26.21
C LEU A 122 -10.19 -9.95 -24.76
N VAL A 123 -10.08 -11.18 -24.31
CA VAL A 123 -9.36 -11.51 -23.08
C VAL A 123 -8.53 -12.76 -23.26
N ILE A 124 -7.32 -12.68 -22.77
CA ILE A 124 -6.34 -13.76 -22.76
C ILE A 124 -6.17 -14.23 -21.31
N GLY A 125 -6.23 -15.54 -21.09
CA GLY A 125 -5.97 -16.18 -19.80
C GLY A 125 -7.21 -16.76 -19.10
N GLU A 126 -7.11 -18.04 -18.73
CA GLU A 126 -8.20 -18.85 -18.14
C GLU A 126 -8.79 -18.27 -16.84
N SER A 127 -7.97 -17.57 -16.05
CA SER A 127 -8.37 -17.03 -14.75
C SER A 127 -9.26 -15.78 -14.83
N LEU A 128 -9.36 -15.16 -16.01
CA LEU A 128 -10.20 -14.00 -16.28
C LEU A 128 -11.54 -14.37 -16.93
N SER A 129 -11.77 -15.66 -17.22
CA SER A 129 -13.04 -16.18 -17.76
C SER A 129 -14.28 -15.75 -16.93
N ILE A 130 -14.12 -15.64 -15.60
CA ILE A 130 -15.18 -15.20 -14.68
C ILE A 130 -15.51 -13.70 -14.81
N LEU A 131 -14.64 -12.90 -15.44
CA LEU A 131 -14.98 -11.51 -15.77
C LEU A 131 -15.91 -11.41 -16.98
N TYR A 132 -16.02 -12.48 -17.78
CA TYR A 132 -17.01 -12.60 -18.86
C TYR A 132 -18.31 -13.25 -18.42
N ASP A 133 -18.23 -14.16 -17.45
CA ASP A 133 -19.39 -14.93 -16.99
C ASP A 133 -20.48 -13.96 -16.52
N SER A 134 -21.56 -13.94 -17.31
CA SER A 134 -22.78 -13.16 -17.17
C SER A 134 -22.93 -12.45 -15.82
N PHE A 135 -22.67 -11.15 -15.82
CA PHE A 135 -23.21 -10.25 -14.79
C PHE A 135 -24.73 -10.15 -15.01
N GLU A 136 -25.45 -11.21 -14.66
CA GLU A 136 -26.88 -11.16 -14.39
C GLU A 136 -27.16 -10.06 -13.35
N ASN A 137 -28.28 -9.37 -13.55
CA ASN A 137 -28.70 -8.12 -12.90
C ASN A 137 -28.88 -8.16 -11.36
N ASN A 138 -28.46 -9.22 -10.66
CA ASN A 138 -28.64 -9.36 -9.21
C ASN A 138 -27.31 -9.34 -8.46
N PHE A 139 -26.77 -8.13 -8.24
CA PHE A 139 -25.53 -7.88 -7.49
C PHE A 139 -25.53 -8.50 -6.08
N PHE A 140 -26.67 -8.51 -5.38
CA PHE A 140 -26.75 -8.93 -3.97
C PHE A 140 -27.12 -10.41 -3.72
N GLN A 141 -27.78 -11.11 -4.66
CA GLN A 141 -28.25 -12.48 -4.38
C GLN A 141 -27.14 -13.53 -4.50
N ASN A 142 -26.10 -13.30 -5.31
CA ASN A 142 -25.04 -14.29 -5.58
C ASN A 142 -23.67 -13.99 -4.93
N LEU A 143 -23.61 -13.13 -3.91
CA LEU A 143 -22.34 -12.72 -3.28
C LEU A 143 -21.55 -13.91 -2.67
N LYS A 144 -22.25 -14.89 -2.08
CA LYS A 144 -21.64 -16.08 -1.47
C LYS A 144 -21.04 -17.02 -2.51
N GLU A 145 -21.72 -17.24 -3.63
CA GLU A 145 -21.21 -18.06 -4.73
C GLU A 145 -20.06 -17.38 -5.45
N ARG A 146 -20.16 -16.06 -5.68
CA ARG A 146 -19.08 -15.24 -6.22
C ARG A 146 -17.85 -15.25 -5.32
N PHE A 147 -18.01 -15.08 -4.00
CA PHE A 147 -16.90 -15.17 -3.05
C PHE A 147 -16.26 -16.56 -3.05
N ARG A 148 -17.06 -17.63 -3.18
CA ARG A 148 -16.55 -19.02 -3.27
C ARG A 148 -15.83 -19.29 -4.61
N ARG A 149 -16.32 -18.77 -5.74
CA ARG A 149 -15.66 -18.84 -7.05
C ARG A 149 -14.36 -18.01 -7.05
N PHE A 150 -14.40 -16.80 -6.50
CA PHE A 150 -13.26 -15.92 -6.27
C PHE A 150 -12.19 -16.65 -5.43
N LEU A 151 -12.54 -17.22 -4.27
CA LEU A 151 -11.63 -18.02 -3.44
C LEU A 151 -11.02 -19.25 -4.14
N LYS A 152 -11.76 -19.88 -5.06
CA LYS A 152 -11.24 -21.02 -5.85
C LYS A 152 -10.15 -20.59 -6.85
N LEU A 153 -10.22 -19.37 -7.38
CA LEU A 153 -9.19 -18.82 -8.30
C LEU A 153 -7.82 -18.66 -7.62
N PHE A 154 -7.80 -18.32 -6.32
CA PHE A 154 -6.55 -18.03 -5.60
C PHE A 154 -5.70 -19.25 -5.26
N ARG A 155 -6.20 -20.46 -5.48
CA ARG A 155 -5.48 -21.66 -5.01
C ARG A 155 -4.42 -22.16 -6.01
N ARG A 156 -4.44 -21.69 -7.27
CA ARG A 156 -3.55 -22.13 -8.37
C ARG A 156 -3.38 -21.09 -9.49
N VAL A 157 -3.13 -19.82 -9.17
CA VAL A 157 -2.86 -18.79 -10.20
C VAL A 157 -1.49 -19.05 -10.83
N LYS A 158 -1.39 -19.13 -12.16
CA LYS A 158 -0.14 -19.24 -12.91
C LYS A 158 -0.06 -18.10 -13.92
N LEU A 159 1.12 -17.47 -14.03
CA LEU A 159 1.37 -16.46 -15.06
C LEU A 159 1.95 -17.16 -16.30
N LYS A 160 1.57 -16.69 -17.49
CA LYS A 160 2.13 -17.12 -18.77
C LYS A 160 3.06 -16.04 -19.33
N SER A 161 4.07 -16.48 -20.07
CA SER A 161 5.01 -15.60 -20.75
C SER A 161 4.36 -15.06 -22.02
N HIS A 162 4.40 -13.75 -22.23
CA HIS A 162 3.94 -13.12 -23.46
C HIS A 162 4.98 -12.12 -23.95
N LYS A 163 5.23 -12.14 -25.25
CA LYS A 163 5.96 -11.10 -25.97
C LYS A 163 4.93 -10.19 -26.62
N ILE A 164 4.93 -8.92 -26.22
CA ILE A 164 3.98 -7.92 -26.71
C ILE A 164 4.75 -6.86 -27.48
N THR A 165 4.38 -6.68 -28.74
CA THR A 165 4.89 -5.61 -29.60
C THR A 165 3.76 -4.63 -29.89
N TYR A 166 3.97 -3.34 -29.66
CA TYR A 166 2.93 -2.31 -29.85
C TYR A 166 3.55 -0.98 -30.29
N GLY A 167 2.74 -0.13 -30.93
CA GLY A 167 3.16 1.11 -31.57
C GLY A 167 2.99 1.07 -33.10
N LYS A 168 3.12 2.22 -33.76
CA LYS A 168 2.99 2.37 -35.22
C LYS A 168 4.29 2.83 -35.87
N GLU A 169 4.84 3.97 -35.42
CA GLU A 169 6.09 4.55 -35.94
C GLU A 169 7.31 4.08 -35.14
N GLU A 170 7.18 4.04 -33.81
CA GLU A 170 8.18 3.44 -32.91
C GLU A 170 7.59 2.19 -32.25
N GLU A 171 7.93 1.02 -32.78
CA GLU A 171 7.51 -0.25 -32.18
C GLU A 171 8.29 -0.52 -30.89
N LYS A 172 7.57 -0.70 -29.78
CA LYS A 172 8.11 -1.17 -28.51
C LYS A 172 7.80 -2.65 -28.35
N THR A 173 8.82 -3.44 -28.02
CA THR A 173 8.66 -4.86 -27.69
C THR A 173 8.98 -5.09 -26.23
N ILE A 174 8.06 -5.71 -25.50
CA ILE A 174 8.22 -6.09 -24.10
C ILE A 174 7.95 -7.57 -23.91
N GLU A 175 8.73 -8.18 -23.03
CA GLU A 175 8.62 -9.60 -22.67
C GLU A 175 8.21 -9.72 -21.21
N ILE A 176 6.98 -10.20 -20.97
CA ILE A 176 6.32 -10.10 -19.66
C ILE A 176 5.79 -11.45 -19.18
N ALA A 177 5.56 -11.56 -17.87
CA ALA A 177 4.69 -12.59 -17.30
C ALA A 177 3.34 -11.95 -16.96
N ALA A 178 2.25 -12.46 -17.53
CA ALA A 178 0.89 -11.97 -17.26
C ALA A 178 -0.03 -13.10 -16.82
N MET A 179 -0.95 -12.78 -15.92
CA MET A 179 -2.06 -13.65 -15.52
C MET A 179 -3.18 -13.59 -16.56
N GLY A 180 -3.36 -12.41 -17.17
CA GLY A 180 -4.18 -12.26 -18.36
C GLY A 180 -4.17 -10.84 -18.89
N ILE A 181 -4.76 -10.67 -20.07
CA ILE A 181 -4.73 -9.43 -20.86
C ILE A 181 -6.16 -9.18 -21.33
N LEU A 182 -6.67 -7.95 -21.21
CA LEU A 182 -7.95 -7.52 -21.78
C LEU A 182 -7.70 -6.46 -22.85
N ALA A 183 -8.41 -6.51 -23.98
CA ALA A 183 -8.41 -5.45 -24.97
C ALA A 183 -9.84 -5.09 -25.40
N VAL A 184 -10.09 -3.80 -25.59
CA VAL A 184 -11.36 -3.22 -26.06
C VAL A 184 -11.08 -2.08 -27.03
N SER A 185 -12.00 -1.79 -27.94
CA SER A 185 -11.95 -0.56 -28.76
C SER A 185 -12.31 0.68 -27.96
N HIS A 186 -13.22 0.55 -26.97
CA HIS A 186 -13.68 1.66 -26.14
C HIS A 186 -13.72 1.27 -24.67
N CYS A 187 -13.18 2.09 -23.79
CA CYS A 187 -13.23 1.92 -22.34
C CYS A 187 -14.67 1.87 -21.81
N GLU A 188 -15.62 2.55 -22.46
CA GLU A 188 -17.02 2.58 -22.04
C GLU A 188 -17.73 1.22 -22.22
N SER A 189 -17.24 0.34 -23.09
CA SER A 189 -17.83 -1.01 -23.28
C SER A 189 -17.61 -1.93 -22.09
N ASN A 190 -16.65 -1.63 -21.22
CA ASN A 190 -16.22 -2.54 -20.16
C ASN A 190 -16.07 -1.86 -18.80
N LEU A 191 -16.74 -2.41 -17.78
CA LEU A 191 -16.77 -1.85 -16.42
C LEU A 191 -15.38 -1.72 -15.77
N ILE A 192 -14.43 -2.61 -16.10
CA ILE A 192 -13.07 -2.54 -15.56
C ILE A 192 -12.38 -1.32 -16.13
N PHE A 193 -12.48 -1.11 -17.45
CA PHE A 193 -11.93 0.05 -18.11
C PHE A 193 -12.58 1.34 -17.60
N LYS A 194 -13.93 1.41 -17.53
CA LYS A 194 -14.68 2.54 -16.91
C LYS A 194 -14.20 2.92 -15.51
N ARG A 195 -13.76 1.94 -14.71
CA ARG A 195 -13.32 2.17 -13.32
C ARG A 195 -11.84 2.55 -13.24
N VAL A 196 -11.02 2.03 -14.14
CA VAL A 196 -9.55 2.16 -14.14
C VAL A 196 -9.10 3.39 -14.92
N ILE A 197 -9.71 3.64 -16.07
CA ILE A 197 -9.41 4.72 -17.00
C ILE A 197 -10.66 5.60 -17.12
N LYS A 198 -10.50 6.91 -16.91
CA LYS A 198 -11.56 7.86 -17.22
C LYS A 198 -11.59 8.06 -18.73
N ASP A 199 -12.69 7.63 -19.34
CA ASP A 199 -13.14 7.89 -20.71
C ASP A 199 -12.10 7.76 -21.85
N SER A 200 -12.37 6.88 -22.82
CA SER A 200 -11.70 6.86 -24.12
C SER A 200 -12.71 7.31 -25.15
N GLY A 201 -12.41 8.35 -25.94
CA GLY A 201 -13.34 8.80 -26.97
C GLY A 201 -13.64 7.66 -27.95
N LEU A 202 -14.81 7.74 -28.58
CA LEU A 202 -15.36 6.64 -29.38
C LEU A 202 -14.75 6.51 -30.79
N ASN A 203 -13.95 7.49 -31.22
CA ASN A 203 -13.34 7.57 -32.56
C ASN A 203 -11.90 8.12 -32.47
N GLU A 204 -11.02 7.40 -31.77
CA GLU A 204 -9.62 7.81 -31.56
C GLU A 204 -8.63 6.98 -32.39
N ALA A 205 -9.10 5.98 -33.15
CA ALA A 205 -8.32 4.97 -33.85
C ALA A 205 -7.36 4.18 -32.94
N LEU A 206 -7.70 4.08 -31.65
CA LEU A 206 -6.88 3.42 -30.64
C LEU A 206 -7.64 2.26 -30.01
N MET A 207 -6.92 1.18 -29.75
CA MET A 207 -7.37 0.12 -28.85
C MET A 207 -6.85 0.39 -27.44
N HIS A 208 -7.56 -0.13 -26.45
CA HIS A 208 -7.25 0.00 -25.04
C HIS A 208 -6.97 -1.37 -24.43
N VAL A 209 -5.76 -1.55 -23.90
CA VAL A 209 -5.30 -2.83 -23.37
C VAL A 209 -4.97 -2.72 -21.90
N ILE A 210 -5.52 -3.63 -21.09
CA ILE A 210 -5.17 -3.82 -19.69
C ILE A 210 -4.42 -5.14 -19.53
N ILE A 211 -3.25 -5.10 -18.89
CA ILE A 211 -2.44 -6.27 -18.58
C ILE A 211 -2.48 -6.50 -17.07
N LEU A 212 -2.92 -7.68 -16.66
CA LEU A 212 -2.96 -8.11 -15.27
C LEU A 212 -1.75 -9.01 -14.97
N ALA A 213 -0.80 -8.50 -14.20
CA ALA A 213 0.47 -9.16 -13.89
C ALA A 213 0.82 -9.08 -12.38
N PRO A 214 0.04 -9.74 -11.50
CA PRO A 214 0.31 -9.75 -10.07
C PRO A 214 1.62 -10.46 -9.73
N LYS A 215 2.40 -9.87 -8.81
CA LYS A 215 3.64 -10.46 -8.27
C LYS A 215 3.39 -11.34 -7.04
N SER A 216 2.16 -11.33 -6.50
CA SER A 216 1.74 -12.14 -5.35
C SER A 216 0.22 -12.31 -5.29
N LEU A 217 -0.27 -13.33 -4.60
CA LEU A 217 -1.70 -13.48 -4.33
C LEU A 217 -2.22 -12.35 -3.43
N PHE A 218 -1.42 -11.91 -2.45
CA PHE A 218 -1.82 -10.85 -1.54
C PHE A 218 -2.12 -9.51 -2.23
N SER A 219 -1.42 -9.18 -3.33
CA SER A 219 -1.74 -7.95 -4.10
C SER A 219 -3.13 -8.00 -4.72
N ILE A 220 -3.56 -9.17 -5.18
CA ILE A 220 -4.91 -9.36 -5.74
C ILE A 220 -5.97 -9.29 -4.64
N ILE A 221 -5.74 -9.99 -3.51
CA ILE A 221 -6.67 -10.01 -2.37
C ILE A 221 -6.85 -8.59 -1.80
N ARG A 222 -5.75 -7.86 -1.60
CA ARG A 222 -5.78 -6.48 -1.11
C ARG A 222 -6.62 -5.59 -2.02
N PHE A 223 -6.41 -5.68 -3.33
CA PHE A 223 -7.19 -4.91 -4.31
C PHE A 223 -8.68 -5.29 -4.33
N GLY A 224 -8.98 -6.59 -4.27
CA GLY A 224 -10.36 -7.09 -4.20
C GLY A 224 -11.10 -6.59 -2.95
N LEU A 225 -10.45 -6.66 -1.78
CA LEU A 225 -11.01 -6.16 -0.51
C LEU A 225 -11.20 -4.64 -0.54
N GLN A 226 -10.22 -3.90 -1.05
CA GLN A 226 -10.30 -2.44 -1.14
C GLN A 226 -11.52 -2.01 -1.97
N ASN A 227 -11.74 -2.62 -3.14
CA ASN A 227 -12.87 -2.31 -4.01
C ASN A 227 -14.23 -2.81 -3.50
N LEU A 228 -14.27 -3.84 -2.66
CA LEU A 228 -15.52 -4.37 -2.09
C LEU A 228 -16.08 -3.45 -0.99
N PHE A 229 -15.21 -2.84 -0.18
CA PHE A 229 -15.60 -1.99 0.95
C PHE A 229 -15.53 -0.49 0.65
N PHE A 230 -14.65 -0.08 -0.26
CA PHE A 230 -14.42 1.32 -0.61
C PHE A 230 -14.30 1.46 -2.13
N PRO A 231 -15.40 1.64 -2.89
CA PRO A 231 -15.31 1.89 -4.32
C PRO A 231 -14.67 3.26 -4.57
N ILE A 232 -13.37 3.27 -4.88
CA ILE A 232 -12.62 4.50 -5.10
C ILE A 232 -13.01 5.06 -6.47
N LYS A 233 -13.67 6.22 -6.47
CA LYS A 233 -13.83 7.04 -7.68
C LYS A 233 -12.52 7.79 -7.94
N GLY A 234 -11.84 7.46 -9.03
CA GLY A 234 -10.71 8.23 -9.54
C GLY A 234 -9.39 8.03 -8.76
N SER A 235 -8.44 7.36 -9.40
CA SER A 235 -6.99 7.35 -9.13
C SER A 235 -6.44 6.47 -7.99
N ALA A 236 -5.97 5.30 -8.39
CA ALA A 236 -4.57 4.83 -8.29
C ALA A 236 -4.57 3.39 -8.81
N ILE A 237 -4.18 3.20 -10.07
CA ILE A 237 -4.11 1.86 -10.66
C ILE A 237 -3.04 1.06 -9.89
N PRO A 238 -3.34 -0.14 -9.37
CA PRO A 238 -2.34 -0.95 -8.69
C PRO A 238 -1.16 -1.26 -9.62
N ASP A 239 0.05 -1.37 -9.06
CA ASP A 239 1.27 -1.66 -9.83
C ASP A 239 1.23 -2.98 -10.63
N PHE A 240 0.30 -3.89 -10.31
CA PHE A 240 0.11 -5.14 -11.03
C PHE A 240 -0.87 -5.03 -12.21
N LEU A 241 -1.51 -3.88 -12.38
CA LEU A 241 -2.39 -3.58 -13.51
C LEU A 241 -1.72 -2.49 -14.34
N SER A 242 -1.43 -2.82 -15.59
CA SER A 242 -0.83 -1.90 -16.54
C SER A 242 -1.81 -1.60 -17.65
N TYR A 243 -1.75 -0.39 -18.20
CA TYR A 243 -2.61 0.06 -19.28
C TYR A 243 -1.77 0.58 -20.45
N ILE A 244 -2.16 0.21 -21.66
CA ILE A 244 -1.53 0.62 -22.91
C ILE A 244 -2.65 1.02 -23.89
N SER A 245 -2.49 2.18 -24.54
CA SER A 245 -3.33 2.61 -25.66
C SER A 245 -2.49 2.68 -26.94
N THR A 246 -2.93 2.01 -28.00
CA THR A 246 -2.16 1.82 -29.24
C THR A 246 -3.08 1.50 -30.42
N GLU A 247 -2.65 1.78 -31.65
CA GLU A 247 -3.42 1.43 -32.87
C GLU A 247 -3.25 -0.04 -33.27
N LYS A 248 -2.05 -0.59 -33.01
CA LYS A 248 -1.67 -1.97 -33.35
C LYS A 248 -0.95 -2.62 -32.18
N MET A 249 -1.21 -3.92 -31.98
CA MET A 249 -0.52 -4.73 -30.98
C MET A 249 -0.42 -6.18 -31.45
N THR A 250 0.74 -6.79 -31.30
CA THR A 250 0.95 -8.22 -31.52
C THR A 250 1.27 -8.88 -30.19
N ILE A 251 0.60 -10.00 -29.89
CA ILE A 251 0.80 -10.79 -28.67
C ILE A 251 1.24 -12.19 -29.06
N GLU A 252 2.45 -12.57 -28.68
CA GLU A 252 3.09 -13.86 -28.97
C GLU A 252 3.41 -14.61 -27.67
N SER A 253 3.43 -15.94 -27.72
CA SER A 253 3.83 -16.81 -26.61
C SER A 253 4.52 -18.05 -27.17
N GLU A 254 5.46 -18.61 -26.41
CA GLU A 254 6.13 -19.88 -26.76
C GLU A 254 5.16 -21.08 -26.68
N GLU A 255 4.23 -21.05 -25.73
CA GLU A 255 3.17 -22.05 -25.55
C GLU A 255 1.81 -21.49 -26.01
N GLU A 256 0.90 -22.37 -26.44
CA GLU A 256 -0.48 -21.98 -26.72
C GLU A 256 -1.16 -21.38 -25.48
N PHE A 257 -1.86 -20.28 -25.71
CA PHE A 257 -2.71 -19.67 -24.71
C PHE A 257 -4.16 -19.64 -25.16
N THR A 258 -5.04 -19.74 -24.17
CA THR A 258 -6.47 -19.58 -24.35
C THR A 258 -6.81 -18.09 -24.37
N PHE A 259 -7.66 -17.73 -25.30
CA PHE A 259 -8.25 -16.41 -25.39
C PHE A 259 -9.73 -16.54 -25.71
N ALA A 260 -10.52 -15.54 -25.36
CA ALA A 260 -11.90 -15.44 -25.79
C ALA A 260 -12.08 -14.14 -26.59
N SER A 261 -12.66 -14.26 -27.78
CA SER A 261 -13.14 -13.12 -28.57
C SER A 261 -14.66 -13.12 -28.46
N ASP A 262 -15.24 -12.05 -27.91
CA ASP A 262 -16.69 -11.92 -27.73
C ASP A 262 -17.33 -13.09 -26.97
N GLY A 263 -16.58 -13.67 -26.02
CA GLY A 263 -17.02 -14.81 -25.21
C GLY A 263 -16.79 -16.18 -25.84
N GLN A 264 -16.36 -16.27 -27.11
CA GLN A 264 -16.02 -17.54 -27.75
C GLN A 264 -14.55 -17.91 -27.49
N GLU A 265 -14.35 -19.00 -26.74
CA GLU A 265 -13.03 -19.49 -26.38
C GLU A 265 -12.29 -20.15 -27.56
N ASN A 266 -11.05 -19.74 -27.76
CA ASN A 266 -10.14 -20.20 -28.80
C ASN A 266 -8.72 -20.35 -28.23
N LYS A 267 -7.83 -20.97 -29.01
CA LYS A 267 -6.39 -21.09 -28.67
C LYS A 267 -5.54 -20.56 -29.80
N SER A 268 -4.47 -19.87 -29.44
CA SER A 268 -3.45 -19.44 -30.39
C SER A 268 -2.09 -19.30 -29.70
N GLN A 269 -1.02 -19.25 -30.49
CA GLN A 269 0.32 -18.85 -30.07
C GLN A 269 0.61 -17.38 -30.40
N LYS A 270 -0.15 -16.79 -31.34
CA LYS A 270 0.01 -15.42 -31.81
C LYS A 270 -1.35 -14.78 -32.09
N LEU A 271 -1.53 -13.56 -31.61
CA LEU A 271 -2.66 -12.70 -31.95
C LEU A 271 -2.17 -11.37 -32.50
N GLU A 272 -2.76 -10.92 -33.60
CA GLU A 272 -2.56 -9.61 -34.18
C GLU A 272 -3.82 -8.77 -33.92
N LEU A 273 -3.65 -7.68 -33.18
CA LEU A 273 -4.70 -6.74 -32.83
C LEU A 273 -4.53 -5.46 -33.63
N GLY A 274 -5.64 -4.94 -34.12
CA GLY A 274 -5.71 -3.69 -34.84
C GLY A 274 -7.06 -3.02 -34.68
N ILE A 275 -7.17 -1.79 -35.17
CA ILE A 275 -8.44 -1.12 -35.35
C ILE A 275 -8.86 -1.26 -36.82
N SER A 276 -10.11 -1.65 -37.05
CA SER A 276 -10.66 -1.80 -38.39
C SER A 276 -10.62 -0.48 -39.16
N LYS A 277 -10.45 -0.57 -40.47
CA LYS A 277 -10.64 0.57 -41.37
C LYS A 277 -12.12 0.91 -41.54
N ASN A 278 -13.00 -0.07 -41.35
CA ASN A 278 -14.44 0.13 -41.45
C ASN A 278 -14.92 0.75 -40.15
N LYS A 279 -15.60 1.90 -40.27
CA LYS A 279 -16.25 2.56 -39.15
C LYS A 279 -17.75 2.49 -39.33
N VAL A 280 -18.46 2.43 -38.21
CA VAL A 280 -19.92 2.29 -38.21
C VAL A 280 -20.53 3.47 -37.48
N ARG A 281 -21.57 4.03 -38.09
CA ARG A 281 -22.33 5.17 -37.55
C ARG A 281 -23.47 4.64 -36.70
N ILE A 282 -23.36 4.80 -35.38
CA ILE A 282 -24.28 4.20 -34.41
C ILE A 282 -24.82 5.28 -33.48
N PHE A 283 -26.10 5.15 -33.12
CA PHE A 283 -26.70 5.91 -32.02
C PHE A 283 -26.43 5.21 -30.69
N SER A 284 -25.64 5.84 -29.82
CA SER A 284 -25.22 5.26 -28.53
C SER A 284 -25.69 6.07 -27.33
N ASP A 285 -26.05 5.41 -26.22
CA ASP A 285 -26.32 6.05 -24.92
C ASP A 285 -25.01 6.40 -24.17
N PHE A 286 -23.85 6.30 -24.83
CA PHE A 286 -22.58 6.73 -24.27
C PHE A 286 -22.43 8.25 -24.33
N ASP A 287 -21.99 8.84 -23.22
CA ASP A 287 -21.85 10.29 -23.09
C ASP A 287 -20.59 10.78 -23.83
N SER A 288 -20.79 11.24 -25.07
CA SER A 288 -19.74 11.80 -25.94
C SER A 288 -19.28 13.21 -25.54
N SER A 289 -19.97 13.86 -24.58
CA SER A 289 -19.77 15.26 -24.19
C SER A 289 -18.72 15.50 -23.10
N LYS A 290 -18.14 14.44 -22.54
CA LYS A 290 -17.15 14.56 -21.46
C LYS A 290 -15.83 15.16 -21.97
N GLU A 291 -15.31 16.13 -21.22
CA GLU A 291 -14.03 16.79 -21.50
C GLU A 291 -12.89 15.76 -21.66
N LYS A 292 -12.22 15.80 -22.81
CA LYS A 292 -11.03 14.98 -23.11
C LYS A 292 -9.87 15.44 -22.22
N GLU A 293 -9.76 14.92 -21.00
CA GLU A 293 -8.54 15.05 -20.17
C GLU A 293 -7.31 14.53 -20.97
N GLU A 294 -6.12 15.05 -20.67
CA GLU A 294 -4.87 14.65 -21.32
C GLU A 294 -4.54 13.18 -20.98
N LYS A 295 -4.86 12.26 -21.90
CA LYS A 295 -4.79 10.80 -21.64
C LYS A 295 -3.36 10.29 -21.72
N LYS A 296 -2.92 9.62 -20.65
CA LYS A 296 -1.64 8.89 -20.64
C LYS A 296 -1.74 7.65 -21.54
N LYS A 297 -0.89 7.55 -22.57
CA LYS A 297 -0.82 6.39 -23.47
C LYS A 297 -0.37 5.10 -22.77
N GLU A 298 0.44 5.22 -21.71
CA GLU A 298 0.97 4.10 -20.94
C GLU A 298 0.86 4.38 -19.44
N LEU A 299 0.46 3.37 -18.66
CA LEU A 299 0.42 3.39 -17.20
C LEU A 299 1.00 2.10 -16.64
N ASN A 300 1.88 2.20 -15.64
CA ASN A 300 2.49 1.07 -14.92
C ASN A 300 3.17 0.01 -15.80
N VAL A 301 3.55 0.33 -17.04
CA VAL A 301 4.24 -0.62 -17.94
C VAL A 301 5.60 -1.04 -17.37
N SER A 302 6.33 -0.11 -16.74
CA SER A 302 7.60 -0.38 -16.04
C SER A 302 7.46 -1.31 -14.83
N SER A 303 6.24 -1.45 -14.29
CA SER A 303 5.96 -2.34 -13.15
C SER A 303 5.72 -3.79 -13.55
N LEU A 304 5.56 -4.08 -14.85
CA LEU A 304 5.32 -5.43 -15.34
C LEU A 304 6.49 -6.37 -15.01
N PRO A 305 6.23 -7.65 -14.71
CA PRO A 305 7.29 -8.62 -14.46
C PRO A 305 8.03 -8.95 -15.75
N MET A 306 9.24 -8.41 -15.90
CA MET A 306 10.12 -8.62 -17.05
C MET A 306 11.41 -9.37 -16.64
N GLY A 307 12.21 -9.79 -17.63
CA GLY A 307 13.55 -10.37 -17.40
C GLY A 307 13.53 -11.60 -16.49
N LYS A 308 14.36 -11.60 -15.43
CA LYS A 308 14.45 -12.72 -14.46
C LYS A 308 13.15 -12.92 -13.68
N LEU A 309 12.45 -11.84 -13.31
CA LEU A 309 11.21 -11.92 -12.54
C LEU A 309 10.11 -12.61 -13.35
N ARG A 310 10.04 -12.36 -14.66
CA ARG A 310 9.17 -13.11 -15.58
C ARG A 310 9.45 -14.61 -15.46
N THR A 311 10.71 -15.00 -15.64
CA THR A 311 11.15 -16.41 -15.62
C THR A 311 10.90 -17.09 -14.28
N GLU A 312 10.96 -16.37 -13.16
CA GLU A 312 10.61 -16.91 -11.84
C GLU A 312 9.11 -17.10 -11.66
N LEU A 313 8.28 -16.14 -12.10
CA LEU A 313 6.83 -16.18 -11.93
C LEU A 313 6.12 -17.16 -12.87
N THR A 314 6.72 -17.51 -14.01
CA THR A 314 6.14 -18.49 -14.96
C THR A 314 6.43 -19.94 -14.59
N LYS A 315 7.45 -20.21 -13.75
CA LYS A 315 7.86 -21.57 -13.36
C LYS A 315 6.87 -22.30 -12.45
N GLY A 316 6.01 -21.59 -11.73
CA GLY A 316 5.14 -22.19 -10.72
C GLY A 316 3.89 -21.39 -10.45
N TYR A 317 3.17 -21.76 -9.39
CA TYR A 317 2.04 -20.98 -8.93
C TYR A 317 2.49 -19.67 -8.29
N LEU A 318 1.67 -18.65 -8.44
CA LEU A 318 1.90 -17.33 -7.86
C LEU A 318 2.05 -17.46 -6.33
N PRO A 319 3.13 -16.92 -5.73
CA PRO A 319 3.35 -17.07 -4.31
C PRO A 319 2.39 -16.21 -3.49
N TRP A 320 2.16 -16.60 -2.24
CA TRP A 320 1.30 -15.84 -1.32
C TRP A 320 1.84 -14.42 -1.09
N VAL A 321 3.15 -14.34 -0.89
CA VAL A 321 3.93 -13.12 -0.70
C VAL A 321 5.05 -13.10 -1.74
N ARG A 322 5.35 -11.92 -2.30
CA ARG A 322 6.45 -11.76 -3.25
C ARG A 322 7.76 -12.20 -2.59
N HIS A 323 8.52 -13.03 -3.28
CA HIS A 323 9.91 -13.30 -2.90
C HIS A 323 10.80 -12.28 -3.62
N ALA A 324 11.81 -11.76 -2.92
CA ALA A 324 12.80 -10.89 -3.55
C ALA A 324 13.55 -11.70 -4.62
N THR A 325 13.78 -11.10 -5.79
CA THR A 325 14.55 -11.77 -6.84
C THR A 325 15.99 -12.03 -6.37
N SER A 326 16.68 -12.96 -7.01
CA SER A 326 18.08 -13.26 -6.69
C SER A 326 19.01 -12.03 -6.81
N GLU A 327 18.65 -11.08 -7.68
CA GLU A 327 19.39 -9.84 -7.94
C GLU A 327 19.14 -8.79 -6.86
N GLU A 328 17.87 -8.49 -6.56
CA GLU A 328 17.48 -7.61 -5.44
C GLU A 328 18.09 -8.10 -4.12
N PHE A 329 18.10 -9.41 -3.90
CA PHE A 329 18.76 -10.00 -2.74
C PHE A 329 20.28 -9.76 -2.75
N LYS A 330 20.95 -10.00 -3.89
CA LYS A 330 22.41 -9.85 -3.99
C LYS A 330 22.86 -8.40 -3.78
N GLU A 331 22.13 -7.44 -4.34
CA GLU A 331 22.41 -6.02 -4.18
C GLU A 331 22.24 -5.58 -2.73
N LEU A 332 21.08 -5.89 -2.13
CA LEU A 332 20.82 -5.58 -0.73
C LEU A 332 21.87 -6.24 0.17
N PHE A 333 22.15 -7.53 -0.03
CA PHE A 333 23.09 -8.25 0.80
C PHE A 333 24.52 -7.70 0.68
N THR A 334 24.92 -7.24 -0.51
CA THR A 334 26.21 -6.58 -0.73
C THR A 334 26.29 -5.25 0.02
N LEU A 335 25.23 -4.43 -0.05
CA LEU A 335 25.11 -3.19 0.71
C LEU A 335 25.18 -3.44 2.22
N LEU A 336 24.43 -4.42 2.73
CA LEU A 336 24.40 -4.75 4.15
C LEU A 336 25.74 -5.31 4.64
N LYS A 337 26.43 -6.11 3.82
CA LYS A 337 27.78 -6.57 4.14
C LYS A 337 28.75 -5.41 4.27
N LYS A 338 28.67 -4.41 3.38
CA LYS A 338 29.47 -3.18 3.50
C LYS A 338 29.12 -2.39 4.76
N ASN A 339 27.83 -2.22 5.06
CA ASN A 339 27.36 -1.51 6.25
C ASN A 339 27.70 -2.23 7.57
N SER A 340 27.91 -3.54 7.54
CA SER A 340 28.30 -4.32 8.72
C SER A 340 29.77 -4.16 9.13
N GLN A 341 30.59 -3.50 8.31
CA GLN A 341 32.02 -3.35 8.56
C GLN A 341 32.32 -2.00 9.22
N THR A 342 33.14 -2.03 10.26
CA THR A 342 33.61 -0.81 10.91
C THR A 342 34.52 -0.04 9.96
N SER A 343 34.14 1.20 9.65
CA SER A 343 34.93 2.10 8.83
C SER A 343 35.36 3.34 9.61
N SER A 344 36.44 3.99 9.19
CA SER A 344 36.89 5.25 9.80
C SER A 344 35.82 6.33 9.70
N THR A 345 35.12 6.42 8.57
CA THR A 345 33.99 7.35 8.38
C THR A 345 32.88 7.09 9.39
N TYR A 346 32.52 5.82 9.62
CA TYR A 346 31.52 5.45 10.62
C TYR A 346 31.92 5.94 12.02
N LEU A 347 33.15 5.68 12.44
CA LEU A 347 33.65 6.06 13.77
C LEU A 347 33.70 7.58 13.96
N VAL A 348 34.18 8.33 12.95
CA VAL A 348 34.25 9.80 13.00
C VAL A 348 32.84 10.39 13.11
N LEU A 349 31.90 9.95 12.27
CA LEU A 349 30.52 10.43 12.31
C LEU A 349 29.84 10.08 13.64
N MET A 350 30.11 8.90 14.20
CA MET A 350 29.61 8.51 15.52
C MET A 350 30.13 9.41 16.64
N ALA A 351 31.43 9.73 16.63
CA ALA A 351 32.03 10.63 17.61
C ALA A 351 31.41 12.03 17.51
N LEU A 352 31.38 12.61 16.30
CA LEU A 352 30.82 13.95 16.05
C LEU A 352 29.33 14.02 16.41
N SER A 353 28.55 13.03 15.98
CA SER A 353 27.12 12.94 16.32
C SER A 353 26.92 12.91 17.83
N THR A 354 27.68 12.09 18.56
CA THR A 354 27.53 11.98 20.01
C THR A 354 27.97 13.26 20.73
N MET A 355 29.00 13.95 20.25
CA MET A 355 29.39 15.27 20.77
C MET A 355 28.27 16.29 20.60
N ILE A 356 27.72 16.41 19.38
CA ILE A 356 26.60 17.34 19.09
C ILE A 356 25.38 16.99 19.94
N ALA A 357 25.05 15.70 20.06
CA ALA A 357 23.95 15.24 20.91
C ALA A 357 24.18 15.62 22.37
N THR A 358 25.39 15.44 22.90
CA THR A 358 25.73 15.78 24.29
C THR A 358 25.60 17.29 24.53
N PHE A 359 26.08 18.13 23.61
CA PHE A 359 25.86 19.59 23.68
C PHE A 359 24.38 19.97 23.58
N GLY A 360 23.63 19.36 22.66
CA GLY A 360 22.19 19.58 22.51
C GLY A 360 21.41 19.18 23.76
N LEU A 361 21.79 18.08 24.40
CA LEU A 361 21.23 17.62 25.67
C LEU A 361 21.52 18.61 26.78
N PHE A 362 22.76 19.06 26.98
CA PHE A 362 23.08 20.09 27.98
C PHE A 362 22.38 21.42 27.71
N GLY A 363 22.27 21.81 26.44
CA GLY A 363 21.55 23.00 25.98
C GLY A 363 20.02 22.86 25.96
N ASN A 364 19.46 21.72 26.39
CA ASN A 364 18.04 21.42 26.38
C ASN A 364 17.36 21.71 25.02
N SER A 365 18.04 21.39 23.93
CA SER A 365 17.63 21.72 22.56
C SER A 365 17.30 20.47 21.75
N GLY A 366 16.01 20.09 21.75
CA GLY A 366 15.48 19.01 20.93
C GLY A 366 15.90 19.07 19.45
N PRO A 367 15.85 20.23 18.76
CA PRO A 367 16.29 20.34 17.37
C PRO A 367 17.76 19.97 17.14
N VAL A 368 18.67 20.37 18.05
CA VAL A 368 20.10 20.01 17.95
C VAL A 368 20.29 18.52 18.18
N VAL A 369 19.56 17.95 19.15
CA VAL A 369 19.56 16.51 19.42
C VAL A 369 19.05 15.72 18.21
N ILE A 370 18.02 16.19 17.52
CA ILE A 370 17.52 15.59 16.26
C ILE A 370 18.58 15.71 15.15
N GLY A 371 19.21 16.87 15.00
CA GLY A 371 20.29 17.08 14.04
C GLY A 371 21.47 16.13 14.25
N ALA A 372 21.83 15.87 15.51
CA ALA A 372 22.85 14.88 15.84
C ALA A 372 22.47 13.47 15.39
N MET A 373 21.21 13.06 15.58
CA MET A 373 20.73 11.75 15.14
C MET A 373 20.83 11.56 13.62
N ILE A 374 20.64 12.62 12.83
CA ILE A 374 20.72 12.54 11.35
C ILE A 374 22.15 12.17 10.92
N LEU A 375 23.14 12.65 11.66
CA LEU A 375 24.55 12.43 11.35
C LEU A 375 25.01 11.00 11.67
N ALA A 376 24.36 10.30 12.61
CA ALA A 376 24.82 9.01 13.12
C ALA A 376 24.57 7.85 12.14
N PRO A 377 25.61 7.14 11.70
CA PRO A 377 25.48 6.02 10.76
C PRO A 377 25.11 4.68 11.43
N LEU A 378 24.39 4.68 12.56
CA LEU A 378 24.05 3.45 13.32
C LEU A 378 23.07 2.53 12.58
N MET A 379 22.20 3.09 11.75
CA MET A 379 21.11 2.31 11.13
C MET A 379 21.63 1.20 10.20
N GLY A 380 22.70 1.47 9.45
CA GLY A 380 23.30 0.50 8.53
C GLY A 380 23.69 -0.81 9.21
N PRO A 381 24.62 -0.79 10.19
CA PRO A 381 24.99 -1.97 10.97
C PRO A 381 23.81 -2.66 11.66
N ILE A 382 22.82 -1.92 12.14
CA ILE A 382 21.63 -2.50 12.83
C ILE A 382 20.75 -3.26 11.85
N ILE A 383 20.50 -2.71 10.66
CA ILE A 383 19.74 -3.39 9.60
C ILE A 383 20.54 -4.61 9.08
N SER A 384 21.86 -4.51 8.99
CA SER A 384 22.72 -5.66 8.68
C SER A 384 22.64 -6.76 9.74
N LEU A 385 22.59 -6.39 11.02
CA LEU A 385 22.38 -7.33 12.13
C LEU A 385 21.03 -8.04 12.01
N ALA A 386 19.96 -7.30 11.71
CA ALA A 386 18.62 -7.86 11.53
C ALA A 386 18.56 -8.88 10.38
N MET A 387 19.19 -8.55 9.24
CA MET A 387 19.29 -9.47 8.10
C MET A 387 20.14 -10.70 8.42
N GLY A 388 21.27 -10.51 9.10
CA GLY A 388 22.14 -11.58 9.57
C GLY A 388 21.40 -12.54 10.52
N ALA A 389 20.65 -12.00 11.48
CA ALA A 389 19.82 -12.79 12.39
C ALA A 389 18.72 -13.55 11.63
N LEU A 390 18.03 -12.90 10.69
CA LEU A 390 16.97 -13.51 9.89
C LEU A 390 17.47 -14.67 9.02
N ARG A 391 18.67 -14.55 8.43
CA ARG A 391 19.29 -15.57 7.56
C ARG A 391 20.27 -16.50 8.27
N GLN A 392 20.49 -16.31 9.57
CA GLN A 392 21.48 -17.05 10.37
C GLN A 392 22.91 -16.92 9.81
N ASP A 393 23.25 -15.76 9.25
CA ASP A 393 24.61 -15.48 8.77
C ASP A 393 25.49 -15.01 9.93
N GLY A 394 26.28 -15.94 10.49
CA GLY A 394 27.14 -15.67 11.63
C GLY A 394 28.22 -14.62 11.38
N ILE A 395 28.70 -14.47 10.14
CA ILE A 395 29.72 -13.47 9.78
C ILE A 395 29.07 -12.09 9.77
N LEU A 396 27.89 -11.96 9.16
CA LEU A 396 27.15 -10.70 9.12
C LEU A 396 26.72 -10.26 10.52
N ILE A 397 26.26 -11.20 11.36
CA ILE A 397 25.92 -10.95 12.77
C ILE A 397 27.15 -10.44 13.53
N LYS A 398 28.27 -11.17 13.46
CA LYS A 398 29.50 -10.84 14.17
C LYS A 398 30.02 -9.46 13.79
N ASN A 399 30.13 -9.18 12.49
CA ASN A 399 30.64 -7.91 12.00
C ASN A 399 29.74 -6.75 12.45
N SER A 400 28.41 -6.90 12.29
CA SER A 400 27.45 -5.89 12.71
C SER A 400 27.51 -5.61 14.21
N LEU A 401 27.61 -6.65 15.05
CA LEU A 401 27.76 -6.50 16.50
C LEU A 401 29.06 -5.79 16.87
N ILE A 402 30.18 -6.13 16.21
CA ILE A 402 31.48 -5.46 16.44
C ILE A 402 31.38 -3.97 16.07
N THR A 403 30.75 -3.64 14.94
CA THR A 403 30.60 -2.25 14.49
C THR A 403 29.68 -1.44 15.41
N ILE A 404 28.55 -2.01 15.84
CA ILE A 404 27.67 -1.39 16.83
C ILE A 404 28.41 -1.18 18.15
N PHE A 405 29.12 -2.20 18.64
CA PHE A 405 29.89 -2.14 19.88
C PHE A 405 30.92 -1.02 19.85
N TRP A 406 31.75 -0.92 18.81
CA TRP A 406 32.73 0.16 18.69
C TRP A 406 32.07 1.53 18.57
N GLY A 407 30.94 1.65 17.88
CA GLY A 407 30.18 2.90 17.79
C GLY A 407 29.63 3.34 19.16
N VAL A 408 29.08 2.42 19.93
CA VAL A 408 28.55 2.66 21.28
C VAL A 408 29.67 3.04 22.25
N VAL A 409 30.75 2.26 22.28
CA VAL A 409 31.92 2.54 23.15
C VAL A 409 32.51 3.90 22.84
N LEU A 410 32.74 4.21 21.57
CA LEU A 410 33.28 5.50 21.15
C LEU A 410 32.33 6.65 21.53
N GLY A 411 31.03 6.49 21.28
CA GLY A 411 30.03 7.48 21.67
C GLY A 411 30.03 7.76 23.18
N ILE A 412 30.04 6.71 24.01
CA ILE A 412 30.12 6.86 25.47
C ILE A 412 31.39 7.60 25.87
N ILE A 413 32.56 7.25 25.32
CA ILE A 413 33.82 7.92 25.63
C ILE A 413 33.73 9.42 25.33
N PHE A 414 33.22 9.81 24.15
CA PHE A 414 33.07 11.21 23.79
C PHE A 414 32.02 11.94 24.63
N ALA A 415 30.90 11.30 24.96
CA ALA A 415 29.89 11.88 25.85
C ALA A 415 30.44 12.12 27.26
N VAL A 416 31.20 11.16 27.82
CA VAL A 416 31.91 11.32 29.11
C VAL A 416 32.90 12.48 29.03
N PHE A 417 33.70 12.54 27.96
CA PHE A 417 34.67 13.60 27.76
C PHE A 417 34.02 14.99 27.73
N ILE A 418 32.94 15.16 26.95
CA ILE A 418 32.19 16.44 26.91
C ILE A 418 31.54 16.75 28.26
N THR A 419 31.05 15.74 28.97
CA THR A 419 30.47 15.89 30.32
C THR A 419 31.49 16.40 31.32
N TRP A 420 32.75 15.95 31.24
CA TRP A 420 33.82 16.48 32.10
C TRP A 420 34.24 17.90 31.73
N LEU A 421 34.19 18.26 30.44
CA LEU A 421 34.43 19.63 29.99
C LEU A 421 33.29 20.60 30.35
N THR A 422 32.08 20.08 30.56
CA THR A 422 30.87 20.88 30.80
C THR A 422 30.46 20.79 32.27
N PRO A 423 30.71 21.80 33.12
CA PRO A 423 30.44 21.74 34.56
C PRO A 423 28.95 21.89 34.91
N LEU A 424 28.05 21.29 34.12
CA LEU A 424 26.61 21.27 34.34
C LEU A 424 26.20 19.92 34.92
N LYS A 425 25.60 19.93 36.12
CA LYS A 425 25.09 18.73 36.82
C LYS A 425 23.56 18.71 36.96
N THR A 426 22.87 19.57 36.22
CA THR A 426 21.41 19.69 36.29
C THR A 426 20.74 18.72 35.32
N MET A 427 19.81 17.91 35.82
CA MET A 427 18.93 17.11 34.97
C MET A 427 17.86 18.01 34.37
N ASN A 428 17.96 18.28 33.07
CA ASN A 428 16.93 19.02 32.31
C ASN A 428 15.91 18.06 31.68
N SER A 429 14.89 18.62 31.04
CA SER A 429 13.80 17.85 30.41
C SER A 429 14.30 16.86 29.35
N GLU A 430 15.27 17.24 28.52
CA GLU A 430 15.78 16.37 27.45
C GLU A 430 16.56 15.17 28.01
N ILE A 431 17.33 15.35 29.10
CA ILE A 431 18.05 14.26 29.78
C ILE A 431 17.06 13.34 30.52
N LEU A 432 16.11 13.92 31.28
CA LEU A 432 15.10 13.15 32.03
C LEU A 432 14.23 12.29 31.12
N ALA A 433 13.87 12.79 29.93
CA ALA A 433 13.09 12.06 28.94
C ALA A 433 13.79 10.79 28.41
N ARG A 434 15.10 10.61 28.66
CA ARG A 434 15.87 9.42 28.21
C ARG A 434 16.23 8.45 29.33
N ILE A 435 15.89 8.78 30.58
CA ILE A 435 16.15 7.92 31.75
C ILE A 435 14.90 7.14 32.16
N ARG A 436 13.71 7.59 31.73
CA ARG A 436 12.41 7.00 32.03
C ARG A 436 11.83 6.30 30.79
N PRO A 437 12.36 5.13 30.39
CA PRO A 437 11.92 4.46 29.18
C PRO A 437 10.46 4.01 29.28
N ASN A 438 9.72 4.15 28.18
CA ASN A 438 8.30 3.85 28.10
C ASN A 438 8.00 2.91 26.91
N LEU A 439 6.83 2.25 26.93
CA LEU A 439 6.32 1.42 25.83
C LEU A 439 6.16 2.21 24.53
N LEU A 440 5.94 3.54 24.61
CA LEU A 440 5.89 4.40 23.44
C LEU A 440 7.25 4.45 22.71
N ASP A 441 8.36 4.46 23.44
CA ASP A 441 9.70 4.42 22.83
C ASP A 441 9.93 3.11 22.06
N LEU A 442 9.45 1.99 22.62
CA LEU A 442 9.48 0.70 21.94
C LEU A 442 8.62 0.71 20.66
N GLY A 443 7.44 1.35 20.69
CA GLY A 443 6.60 1.54 19.51
C GLY A 443 7.31 2.32 18.40
N ILE A 444 7.99 3.41 18.77
CA ILE A 444 8.82 4.20 17.84
C ILE A 444 9.98 3.36 17.29
N ALA A 445 10.64 2.56 18.14
CA ALA A 445 11.73 1.68 17.73
C ALA A 445 11.26 0.61 16.72
N VAL A 446 10.08 0.01 16.94
CA VAL A 446 9.46 -0.95 16.02
C VAL A 446 9.15 -0.28 14.68
N ALA A 447 8.50 0.88 14.69
CA ALA A 447 8.21 1.65 13.47
C ALA A 447 9.50 2.01 12.72
N SER A 448 10.55 2.42 13.44
CA SER A 448 11.87 2.74 12.88
C SER A 448 12.52 1.52 12.21
N GLY A 449 12.39 0.33 12.83
CA GLY A 449 12.90 -0.91 12.24
C GLY A 449 12.17 -1.32 10.97
N ILE A 450 10.84 -1.16 10.93
CA ILE A 450 10.04 -1.40 9.71
C ILE A 450 10.49 -0.43 8.60
N ALA A 451 10.54 0.87 8.91
CA ALA A 451 10.93 1.90 7.96
C ALA A 451 12.35 1.67 7.44
N GLY A 452 13.31 1.37 8.31
CA GLY A 452 14.70 1.12 7.93
C GLY A 452 14.87 -0.10 7.04
N ALA A 453 14.21 -1.22 7.35
CA ALA A 453 14.25 -2.42 6.52
C ALA A 453 13.57 -2.20 5.16
N TYR A 454 12.40 -1.55 5.14
CA TYR A 454 11.68 -1.22 3.91
C TYR A 454 12.51 -0.29 3.02
N ALA A 455 13.09 0.78 3.58
CA ALA A 455 13.91 1.72 2.83
C ALA A 455 15.16 1.06 2.23
N HIS A 456 15.87 0.22 2.99
CA HIS A 456 17.04 -0.49 2.46
C HIS A 456 16.66 -1.52 1.39
N SER A 457 15.46 -2.08 1.45
CA SER A 457 14.99 -3.09 0.48
C SER A 457 14.63 -2.53 -0.91
N LYS A 458 14.56 -1.20 -1.06
CA LYS A 458 14.10 -0.52 -2.28
C LYS A 458 15.15 0.47 -2.72
N GLU A 459 15.80 0.23 -3.85
CA GLU A 459 16.93 1.04 -4.32
C GLU A 459 16.57 2.54 -4.51
N GLU A 460 15.40 2.83 -5.06
CA GLU A 460 14.89 4.21 -5.26
C GLU A 460 14.68 4.95 -3.93
N ILE A 461 14.20 4.22 -2.91
CA ILE A 461 13.90 4.75 -1.59
C ILE A 461 15.20 4.91 -0.78
N ALA A 462 16.13 3.96 -0.88
CA ALA A 462 17.43 4.03 -0.22
C ALA A 462 18.23 5.28 -0.64
N LYS A 463 18.16 5.67 -1.92
CA LYS A 463 18.84 6.87 -2.45
C LYS A 463 18.21 8.18 -1.96
N THR A 464 16.89 8.23 -1.79
CA THR A 464 16.18 9.42 -1.28
C THR A 464 16.23 9.53 0.25
N LEU A 465 16.27 8.39 0.96
CA LEU A 465 16.36 8.37 2.42
C LEU A 465 17.74 8.73 2.99
N ALA A 466 18.79 8.74 2.17
CA ALA A 466 20.09 9.27 2.56
C ALA A 466 20.02 10.74 3.04
N GLY A 467 18.95 11.48 2.67
CA GLY A 467 18.71 12.86 3.12
C GLY A 467 17.55 13.05 4.11
N VAL A 468 16.66 12.06 4.32
CA VAL A 468 15.47 12.20 5.18
C VAL A 468 15.52 11.22 6.35
N ALA A 469 16.15 11.68 7.43
CA ALA A 469 15.83 11.40 8.83
C ALA A 469 15.16 10.05 9.16
N ILE A 470 15.90 8.94 9.11
CA ILE A 470 15.64 7.79 10.01
C ILE A 470 16.43 8.04 11.30
N SER A 471 16.19 9.19 11.91
CA SER A 471 16.92 9.63 13.10
C SER A 471 16.42 8.84 14.30
N VAL A 472 17.06 7.70 14.48
CA VAL A 472 16.72 6.71 15.48
C VAL A 472 16.96 7.26 16.89
N ALA A 473 16.05 6.89 17.79
CA ALA A 473 16.08 7.06 19.24
C ALA A 473 17.25 6.35 19.98
N LEU A 474 18.43 6.19 19.36
CA LEU A 474 19.59 5.51 19.96
C LEU A 474 20.71 6.48 20.36
N VAL A 475 20.99 7.52 19.58
CA VAL A 475 22.08 8.46 19.88
C VAL A 475 21.83 9.25 21.18
N PRO A 476 20.63 9.82 21.45
CA PRO A 476 20.44 10.53 22.71
C PRO A 476 20.51 9.63 23.94
N PRO A 477 19.89 8.44 23.99
CA PRO A 477 20.10 7.52 25.10
C PRO A 477 21.56 7.11 25.27
N LEU A 478 22.31 6.93 24.17
CA LEU A 478 23.75 6.68 24.22
C LEU A 478 24.51 7.86 24.88
N ALA A 479 24.22 9.08 24.46
CA ALA A 479 24.82 10.29 25.01
C ALA A 479 24.44 10.49 26.49
N VAL A 480 23.18 10.28 26.87
CA VAL A 480 22.71 10.35 28.27
C VAL A 480 23.34 9.27 29.13
N ALA A 481 23.55 8.06 28.61
CA ALA A 481 24.30 7.02 29.31
C ALA A 481 25.75 7.49 29.58
N GLY A 482 26.40 8.10 28.59
CA GLY A 482 27.72 8.72 28.76
C GLY A 482 27.73 9.88 29.76
N ILE A 483 26.71 10.74 29.76
CA ILE A 483 26.53 11.81 30.76
C ILE A 483 26.40 11.20 32.17
N GLY A 484 25.60 10.14 32.32
CA GLY A 484 25.43 9.41 33.58
C GLY A 484 26.76 8.88 34.12
N LEU A 485 27.58 8.25 33.26
CA LEU A 485 28.93 7.82 33.63
C LEU A 485 29.84 9.00 33.98
N GLY A 486 29.80 10.09 33.21
CA GLY A 486 30.59 11.28 33.46
C GLY A 486 30.25 11.95 34.79
N TRP A 487 28.98 11.89 35.21
CA TRP A 487 28.51 12.35 36.51
C TRP A 487 28.74 11.34 37.66
N GLY A 488 29.08 10.08 37.36
CA GLY A 488 29.08 8.99 38.34
C GLY A 488 27.68 8.59 38.83
N ASN A 489 26.62 8.96 38.09
CA ASN A 489 25.24 8.66 38.43
C ASN A 489 24.78 7.38 37.72
N TRP A 490 24.79 6.27 38.47
CA TRP A 490 24.41 4.94 37.97
C TRP A 490 22.95 4.83 37.54
N ASN A 491 22.04 5.60 38.16
CA ASN A 491 20.61 5.58 37.79
C ASN A 491 20.40 6.18 36.39
N VAL A 492 21.09 7.29 36.10
CA VAL A 492 21.08 7.90 34.76
C VAL A 492 21.68 6.96 33.72
N PHE A 493 22.83 6.35 34.03
CA PHE A 493 23.50 5.42 33.14
C PHE A 493 22.63 4.22 32.80
N TRP A 494 22.07 3.53 33.80
CA TRP A 494 21.27 2.32 33.58
C TRP A 494 19.93 2.62 32.92
N GLY A 495 19.24 3.70 33.31
CA GLY A 495 17.98 4.08 32.67
C GLY A 495 18.14 4.37 31.18
N ALA A 496 19.18 5.13 30.81
CA ALA A 496 19.46 5.44 29.41
C ALA A 496 20.03 4.25 28.63
N SER A 497 20.86 3.40 29.25
CA SER A 497 21.36 2.17 28.64
C SER A 497 20.24 1.15 28.39
N LEU A 498 19.25 1.09 29.28
CA LEU A 498 18.07 0.25 29.11
C LEU A 498 17.24 0.73 27.93
N LEU A 499 16.97 2.04 27.82
CA LEU A 499 16.29 2.65 26.67
C LEU A 499 17.02 2.36 25.36
N LEU A 500 18.35 2.50 25.35
CA LEU A 500 19.22 2.18 24.21
C LEU A 500 19.06 0.70 23.80
N GLY A 501 19.16 -0.21 24.76
CA GLY A 501 19.05 -1.65 24.53
C GLY A 501 17.68 -2.07 24.00
N THR A 502 16.60 -1.57 24.61
CA THR A 502 15.23 -1.90 24.22
C THR A 502 14.93 -1.38 22.81
N ASN A 503 15.37 -0.17 22.49
CA ASN A 503 15.22 0.40 21.15
C ASN A 503 16.00 -0.42 20.11
N LEU A 504 17.24 -0.78 20.41
CA LEU A 504 18.06 -1.61 19.53
C LEU A 504 17.39 -2.97 19.26
N ALA A 505 16.94 -3.66 20.31
CA ALA A 505 16.25 -4.94 20.18
C ALA A 505 14.94 -4.84 19.38
N GLY A 506 14.14 -3.80 19.64
CA GLY A 506 12.89 -3.53 18.93
C GLY A 506 13.13 -3.29 17.43
N ILE A 507 14.13 -2.48 17.09
CA ILE A 507 14.52 -2.20 15.70
C ILE A 507 14.97 -3.48 14.99
N VAL A 508 15.86 -4.26 15.60
CA VAL A 508 16.40 -5.50 15.01
C VAL A 508 15.28 -6.50 14.74
N MET A 509 14.37 -6.71 15.70
CA MET A 509 13.23 -7.60 15.50
C MET A 509 12.32 -7.11 14.37
N ALA A 510 11.90 -5.85 14.43
CA ALA A 510 10.95 -5.30 13.48
C ALA A 510 11.51 -5.30 12.06
N ALA A 511 12.80 -4.99 11.91
CA ALA A 511 13.51 -5.09 10.64
C ALA A 511 13.59 -6.54 10.14
N ALA A 512 13.90 -7.52 11.00
CA ALA A 512 13.95 -8.93 10.63
C ALA A 512 12.56 -9.45 10.17
N LEU A 513 11.50 -9.09 10.87
CA LEU A 513 10.12 -9.41 10.46
C LEU A 513 9.78 -8.76 9.12
N THR A 514 10.17 -7.50 8.91
CA THR A 514 9.93 -6.78 7.66
C THR A 514 10.64 -7.44 6.49
N PHE A 515 11.92 -7.81 6.62
CA PHE A 515 12.64 -8.54 5.58
C PHE A 515 12.04 -9.92 5.28
N MET A 516 11.48 -10.60 6.27
CA MET A 516 10.72 -11.84 6.04
C MET A 516 9.47 -11.56 5.21
N LEU A 517 8.68 -10.55 5.57
CA LEU A 517 7.46 -10.16 4.85
C LEU A 517 7.74 -9.65 3.43
N LEU A 518 8.91 -9.07 3.19
CA LEU A 518 9.35 -8.63 1.87
C LEU A 518 10.00 -9.78 1.05
N GLY A 519 10.14 -10.97 1.63
CA GLY A 519 10.59 -12.15 0.92
C GLY A 519 12.11 -12.28 0.74
N PHE A 520 12.91 -11.63 1.58
CA PHE A 520 14.39 -11.70 1.53
C PHE A 520 14.98 -12.92 2.26
N SER A 521 14.15 -13.71 2.96
CA SER A 521 14.53 -14.98 3.59
C SER A 521 13.41 -16.02 3.49
N PRO A 522 13.69 -17.28 3.14
CA PRO A 522 12.70 -18.36 3.18
C PRO A 522 12.16 -18.58 4.60
N PHE A 523 10.83 -18.72 4.75
CA PHE A 523 10.18 -18.93 6.06
C PHE A 523 10.80 -20.05 6.91
N ARG A 524 11.29 -21.14 6.28
CA ARG A 524 11.95 -22.26 6.96
C ARG A 524 13.24 -21.86 7.67
N LEU A 525 14.04 -20.98 7.05
CA LEU A 525 15.28 -20.45 7.62
C LEU A 525 15.00 -19.32 8.63
N ALA A 526 13.96 -18.52 8.36
CA ALA A 526 13.56 -17.39 9.20
C ALA A 526 13.08 -17.80 10.61
N LYS A 527 12.45 -18.97 10.77
CA LYS A 527 11.82 -19.40 12.03
C LYS A 527 12.77 -19.34 13.25
N LYS A 528 14.00 -19.86 13.11
CA LYS A 528 14.98 -19.87 14.21
C LYS A 528 15.56 -18.47 14.47
N GLY A 529 15.81 -17.69 13.42
CA GLY A 529 16.27 -16.30 13.54
C GLY A 529 15.26 -15.39 14.24
N ILE A 530 13.97 -15.57 13.92
CA ILE A 530 12.86 -14.86 14.58
C ILE A 530 12.73 -15.29 16.04
N LEU A 531 12.79 -16.59 16.34
CA LEU A 531 12.76 -17.08 17.72
C LEU A 531 13.89 -16.48 18.57
N ILE A 532 15.10 -16.42 18.02
CA ILE A 532 16.25 -15.78 18.70
C ILE A 532 15.99 -14.29 18.91
N SER A 533 15.52 -13.57 17.90
CA SER A 533 15.23 -12.14 17.98
C SER A 533 14.12 -11.83 18.99
N VAL A 534 13.08 -12.67 19.06
CA VAL A 534 12.01 -12.62 20.07
C VAL A 534 12.55 -12.92 21.46
N GLY A 535 13.41 -13.94 21.60
CA GLY A 535 14.07 -14.24 22.87
C GLY A 535 14.91 -13.06 23.38
N ILE A 536 15.69 -12.42 22.51
CA ILE A 536 16.49 -11.24 22.85
C ILE A 536 15.60 -10.06 23.23
N LEU A 537 14.52 -9.80 22.47
CA LEU A 537 13.60 -8.71 22.85
C LEU A 537 12.96 -8.97 24.20
N ILE A 538 12.49 -10.19 24.47
CA ILE A 538 11.90 -10.53 25.77
C ILE A 538 12.95 -10.33 26.87
N LEU A 539 14.18 -10.79 26.66
CA LEU A 539 15.29 -10.64 27.61
C LEU A 539 15.59 -9.17 27.91
N VAL A 540 15.62 -8.31 26.90
CA VAL A 540 15.96 -6.88 27.04
C VAL A 540 14.76 -6.05 27.52
N THR A 541 13.54 -6.47 27.20
CA THR A 541 12.29 -5.80 27.62
C THR A 541 11.86 -6.20 29.03
N ALA A 542 12.30 -7.35 29.53
CA ALA A 542 11.96 -7.77 30.90
C ALA A 542 12.45 -6.77 31.97
N PRO A 543 13.71 -6.30 31.98
CA PRO A 543 14.15 -5.23 32.88
C PRO A 543 13.38 -3.92 32.66
N LEU A 544 13.01 -3.61 31.42
CA LEU A 544 12.19 -2.42 31.11
C LEU A 544 10.83 -2.47 31.82
N VAL A 545 10.16 -3.62 31.78
CA VAL A 545 8.87 -3.79 32.47
C VAL A 545 9.03 -3.65 33.99
N LEU A 546 10.15 -4.11 34.55
CA LEU A 546 10.44 -3.96 35.97
C LEU A 546 10.69 -2.48 36.35
N SER A 547 11.58 -1.79 35.62
CA SER A 547 11.85 -0.36 35.85
C SER A 547 10.63 0.52 35.60
N PHE A 548 9.81 0.19 34.60
CA PHE A 548 8.55 0.88 34.34
C PHE A 548 7.57 0.73 35.51
N ARG A 549 7.46 -0.46 36.10
CA ARG A 549 6.63 -0.69 37.30
C ARG A 549 7.12 0.14 38.50
N GLU A 550 8.43 0.22 38.71
CA GLU A 550 9.01 1.04 39.78
C GLU A 550 8.74 2.53 39.56
N MET A 551 8.92 3.04 38.34
CA MET A 551 8.61 4.43 38.00
C MET A 551 7.12 4.75 38.17
N VAL A 552 6.22 3.85 37.78
CA VAL A 552 4.77 4.03 37.98
C VAL A 552 4.45 4.07 39.47
N ARG A 553 5.06 3.19 40.28
CA ARG A 553 4.91 3.22 41.74
C ARG A 553 5.41 4.53 42.35
N GLU A 554 6.56 5.02 41.91
CA GLU A 554 7.12 6.31 42.34
C GLU A 554 6.17 7.47 42.02
N ASN A 555 5.70 7.57 40.77
CA ASN A 555 4.79 8.63 40.35
C ASN A 555 3.42 8.55 41.07
N GLN A 556 2.90 7.34 41.31
CA GLN A 556 1.67 7.15 42.08
C GLN A 556 1.84 7.67 43.52
N LEU A 557 2.96 7.38 44.17
CA LEU A 557 3.27 7.90 45.50
C LEU A 557 3.36 9.44 45.52
N ILE A 558 4.04 10.03 44.53
CA ILE A 558 4.14 11.49 44.41
C ILE A 558 2.75 12.11 44.21
N GLN A 559 1.91 11.56 43.32
CA GLN A 559 0.55 12.06 43.11
C GLN A 559 -0.38 11.85 44.32
N GLN A 560 -0.19 10.78 45.07
CA GLN A 560 -0.96 10.52 46.29
C GLN A 560 -0.60 11.44 47.44
N LEU A 561 0.57 12.09 47.43
CA LEU A 561 1.07 12.89 48.55
C LEU A 561 1.18 14.37 48.21
N SER A 562 1.60 14.73 47.00
CA SER A 562 1.83 16.11 46.59
C SER A 562 0.52 16.90 46.50
N GLY A 563 0.46 18.05 47.18
CA GLY A 563 -0.72 18.91 47.19
C GLY A 563 -1.85 18.44 48.10
N LYS A 564 -1.62 17.41 48.93
CA LYS A 564 -2.58 17.01 49.98
C LYS A 564 -2.34 17.77 51.28
N GLU A 565 -3.44 18.08 51.95
CA GLU A 565 -3.44 18.54 53.33
C GLU A 565 -3.22 17.35 54.27
N ILE A 566 -2.37 17.58 55.27
CA ILE A 566 -1.98 16.68 56.34
C ILE A 566 -2.07 17.48 57.64
N PRO A 567 -2.21 16.85 58.82
CA PRO A 567 -2.08 17.56 60.09
C PRO A 567 -0.87 18.50 60.05
N HIS A 568 -1.13 19.75 60.42
CA HIS A 568 -0.12 20.81 60.55
C HIS A 568 0.51 21.35 59.25
N GLY A 569 -0.05 21.06 58.07
CA GLY A 569 0.34 21.78 56.84
C GLY A 569 0.00 21.12 55.49
N LEU A 570 0.42 21.79 54.41
CA LEU A 570 0.30 21.28 53.04
C LEU A 570 1.59 20.58 52.61
N LEU A 571 1.48 19.36 52.07
CA LEU A 571 2.62 18.70 51.45
C LEU A 571 2.97 19.30 50.08
N ARG A 572 4.24 19.67 49.91
CA ARG A 572 4.83 20.08 48.64
C ARG A 572 6.16 19.36 48.40
N ASP A 573 6.60 19.39 47.15
CA ASP A 573 7.91 18.88 46.70
C ASP A 573 8.23 17.46 47.17
N VAL A 574 7.22 16.58 47.15
CA VAL A 574 7.38 15.16 47.51
C VAL A 574 8.33 14.50 46.51
N LYS A 575 9.45 13.97 47.02
CA LYS A 575 10.46 13.22 46.28
C LYS A 575 10.65 11.86 46.93
N VAL A 576 10.69 10.80 46.12
CA VAL A 576 11.05 9.47 46.58
C VAL A 576 12.57 9.31 46.46
N ILE A 577 13.26 9.14 47.59
CA ILE A 577 14.71 8.99 47.66
C ILE A 577 15.12 7.52 47.54
N GLY A 578 14.31 6.60 48.08
CA GLY A 578 14.55 5.17 48.04
C GLY A 578 13.26 4.37 48.19
N LEU A 579 13.24 3.15 47.63
CA LEU A 579 12.07 2.26 47.65
C LEU A 579 12.21 1.09 48.64
N SER A 580 13.38 0.89 49.26
CA SER A 580 13.63 -0.21 50.21
C SER A 580 14.83 0.11 51.15
N PRO A 581 14.59 0.67 52.36
CA PRO A 581 13.30 1.11 52.90
C PRO A 581 12.73 2.31 52.11
N LEU A 582 11.40 2.51 52.15
CA LEU A 582 10.78 3.65 51.46
C LEU A 582 11.23 4.94 52.15
N ARG A 583 12.11 5.71 51.50
CA ARG A 583 12.58 6.99 51.99
C ARG A 583 11.98 8.12 51.18
N LEU A 584 11.28 9.04 51.84
CA LEU A 584 10.62 10.19 51.24
C LEU A 584 11.27 11.49 51.71
N SER A 585 11.53 12.41 50.79
CA SER A 585 11.84 13.81 51.11
C SER A 585 10.62 14.66 50.79
N VAL A 586 10.15 15.41 51.76
CA VAL A 586 8.91 16.17 51.64
C VAL A 586 9.08 17.56 52.23
N THR A 587 8.58 18.57 51.52
CA THR A 587 8.48 19.93 52.05
C THR A 587 7.09 20.13 52.66
N ILE A 588 7.02 20.58 53.91
CA ILE A 588 5.77 20.89 54.59
C ILE A 588 5.64 22.40 54.69
N LEU A 589 4.55 22.93 54.16
CA LEU A 589 4.15 24.32 54.36
C LEU A 589 3.20 24.40 55.54
N SER A 590 3.71 24.88 56.68
CA SER A 590 2.93 25.09 57.90
C SER A 590 2.72 26.58 58.16
N ASP A 591 1.62 26.90 58.84
CA ASP A 591 1.26 28.23 59.33
C ASP A 591 1.77 28.50 60.76
N HIS A 592 2.38 27.51 61.41
CA HIS A 592 2.97 27.63 62.75
C HIS A 592 4.28 26.83 62.87
N GLU A 593 5.01 27.03 63.97
CA GLU A 593 6.21 26.24 64.28
C GLU A 593 5.82 24.81 64.69
N LEU A 594 6.47 23.82 64.08
CA LEU A 594 6.22 22.41 64.33
C LEU A 594 7.13 21.85 65.42
N SER A 595 6.56 21.05 66.32
CA SER A 595 7.23 20.34 67.40
C SER A 595 7.61 18.90 67.01
N ASN A 596 8.41 18.25 67.86
CA ASN A 596 8.77 16.83 67.68
C ASN A 596 7.57 15.87 67.70
N GLN A 597 6.46 16.27 68.31
CA GLN A 597 5.24 15.47 68.34
C GLN A 597 4.49 15.57 67.01
N ASP A 598 4.43 16.77 66.42
CA ASP A 598 3.82 17.03 65.12
C ASP A 598 4.54 16.27 64.00
N PHE A 599 5.87 16.16 64.07
CA PHE A 599 6.64 15.35 63.10
C PHE A 599 6.28 13.85 63.14
N LYS A 600 5.94 13.31 64.31
CA LYS A 600 5.51 11.91 64.43
C LYS A 600 4.10 11.72 63.88
N GLU A 601 3.18 12.61 64.18
CA GLU A 601 1.81 12.58 63.66
C GLU A 601 1.78 12.68 62.12
N ILE A 602 2.58 13.58 61.56
CA ILE A 602 2.75 13.71 60.10
C ILE A 602 3.29 12.42 59.50
N LYS A 603 4.30 11.80 60.15
CA LYS A 603 4.86 10.54 59.68
C LYS A 603 3.81 9.42 59.72
N GLU A 604 3.08 9.27 60.82
CA GLU A 604 2.04 8.27 61.00
C GLU A 604 0.91 8.43 59.97
N GLU A 605 0.45 9.66 59.71
CA GLU A 605 -0.56 9.95 58.68
C GLU A 605 -0.08 9.58 57.26
N ILE A 606 1.20 9.87 56.94
CA ILE A 606 1.77 9.48 55.64
C ILE A 606 1.90 7.96 55.55
N GLU A 607 2.31 7.27 56.63
CA GLU A 607 2.38 5.81 56.68
C GLU A 607 0.99 5.17 56.53
N GLU A 608 -0.05 5.74 57.13
CA GLU A 608 -1.44 5.28 57.01
C GLU A 608 -1.96 5.47 55.58
N LYS A 609 -1.71 6.63 54.96
CA LYS A 609 -2.13 6.91 53.58
C LYS A 609 -1.47 6.01 52.55
N ILE A 610 -0.20 5.63 52.76
CA ILE A 610 0.56 4.80 51.82
C ILE A 610 0.49 3.30 52.21
N GLN A 611 0.01 2.97 53.42
CA GLN A 611 -0.10 1.62 53.97
C GLN A 611 1.25 0.86 54.05
N GLN A 612 2.35 1.57 54.31
CA GLN A 612 3.67 0.97 54.51
C GLN A 612 4.57 1.90 55.36
N PRO A 613 5.52 1.35 56.13
CA PRO A 613 6.44 2.16 56.93
C PRO A 613 7.41 2.97 56.05
N ILE A 614 7.78 4.17 56.52
CA ILE A 614 8.64 5.10 55.79
C ILE A 614 9.79 5.64 56.64
N GLU A 615 10.88 6.01 55.97
CA GLU A 615 11.85 6.97 56.47
C GLU A 615 11.54 8.34 55.85
N LEU A 616 11.47 9.38 56.68
CA LEU A 616 10.99 10.69 56.25
C LEU A 616 12.07 11.76 56.49
N GLU A 617 12.47 12.44 55.41
CA GLU A 617 13.30 13.64 55.45
C GLU A 617 12.38 14.86 55.25
N LEU A 618 12.20 15.65 56.31
CA LEU A 618 11.31 16.81 56.29
C LEU A 618 12.07 18.11 56.03
N THR A 619 11.57 18.92 55.11
CA THR A 619 11.97 20.32 54.92
C THR A 619 10.82 21.22 55.34
N LEU A 620 11.08 22.20 56.20
CA LEU A 620 10.05 23.09 56.72
C LEU A 620 10.00 24.38 55.91
N GLY A 621 8.82 24.70 55.37
CA GLY A 621 8.48 26.00 54.83
C GLY A 621 7.49 26.69 55.75
N VAL A 622 7.85 27.84 56.32
CA VAL A 622 6.91 28.64 57.11
C VAL A 622 6.25 29.65 56.17
N LYS A 623 4.92 29.65 56.14
CA LYS A 623 4.15 30.64 55.39
C LYS A 623 3.90 31.86 56.28
N LEU A 624 4.69 32.92 56.08
CA LEU A 624 4.47 34.21 56.74
C LEU A 624 3.29 34.91 56.05
N PHE A 625 2.23 35.22 56.81
CA PHE A 625 1.21 36.18 56.41
C PHE A 625 1.61 37.55 56.95
N ASP A 626 1.54 38.58 56.11
CA ASP A 626 1.59 39.99 56.56
C ASP A 626 0.34 40.34 57.39
#